data_AF-A0A3P4B4J0-F1
#
_entry.id   AF-A0A3P4B4J0-F1
#
_cell.length_a   1.000
_cell.length_b   1.000
_cell.length_c   1.000
_cell.angle_alpha   90.00
_cell.angle_beta   90.00
_cell.angle_gamma   90.00
#
_symmetry.space_group_name_H-M   'P 1'
#
loop_
_entity.id
_entity.type
_entity.pdbx_description
1 polymer ?
#
loop_
_entity_poly.entity_id
_entity_poly.type
_entity_poly.pdbx_seq_one_letter_code
_entity_poly.pdbx_strand_id
1 'polypeptide(L)' 'MLQFQVEGMSCGHCVKAVTNAIVAAYPEASVAVDLAAGNVKVEHAGDAAQVARLIEEAGYKVSGSSAAG' A
#
# COMPACT_ATOMS: atom_id res chain seq x y z
N MET A 1 6.28 8.02 7.90
CA MET A 1 5.08 7.41 7.28
C MET A 1 5.39 7.09 5.82
N LEU A 2 4.93 5.96 5.29
CA LEU A 2 5.23 5.54 3.91
C LEU A 2 4.05 5.84 2.99
N GLN A 3 4.34 6.29 1.77
CA GLN A 3 3.33 6.61 0.75
C GLN A 3 3.69 5.94 -0.57
N PHE A 4 2.72 5.28 -1.17
CA PHE A 4 2.85 4.56 -2.43
C PHE A 4 1.84 5.07 -3.44
N GLN A 5 2.30 5.32 -4.67
CA GLN A 5 1.43 5.51 -5.81
C GLN A 5 1.15 4.14 -6.40
N VAL A 6 -0.12 3.78 -6.54
CA VAL A 6 -0.52 2.47 -7.04
C VAL A 6 -1.45 2.64 -8.22
N GLU A 7 -1.11 1.98 -9.32
CA GLU A 7 -1.89 1.98 -10.55
C GLU A 7 -2.80 0.75 -10.63
N GLY A 8 -3.97 0.90 -11.24
CA GLY A 8 -4.94 -0.19 -11.45
C GLY A 8 -5.96 -0.39 -10.33
N MET A 9 -5.88 0.38 -9.23
CA MET A 9 -6.96 0.39 -8.22
C MET A 9 -8.12 1.25 -8.70
N SER A 10 -9.18 0.61 -9.20
CA SER A 10 -10.39 1.31 -9.69
C SER A 10 -11.65 1.00 -8.85
N CYS A 11 -11.57 0.08 -7.89
CA CYS A 11 -12.71 -0.39 -7.09
C CYS A 11 -12.35 -0.57 -5.61
N GLY A 12 -13.33 -0.40 -4.72
CA GLY A 12 -13.16 -0.58 -3.26
C GLY A 12 -12.70 -1.98 -2.84
N HIS A 13 -12.89 -3.01 -3.68
CA HIS A 13 -12.33 -4.34 -3.45
C HIS A 13 -10.79 -4.36 -3.52
N CYS A 14 -10.20 -3.53 -4.39
CA CYS A 14 -8.75 -3.44 -4.54
C CYS A 14 -8.08 -2.92 -3.26
N VAL A 15 -8.71 -1.92 -2.65
CA VAL A 15 -8.28 -1.35 -1.37
C VAL A 15 -8.16 -2.44 -0.30
N LYS A 16 -9.21 -3.23 -0.11
CA LYS A 16 -9.22 -4.30 0.89
C LYS A 16 -8.14 -5.35 0.63
N ALA A 17 -7.88 -5.69 -0.63
CA ALA A 17 -6.85 -6.66 -0.99
C ALA A 17 -5.45 -6.14 -0.59
N VAL A 18 -5.13 -4.90 -0.96
CA VAL A 18 -3.85 -4.26 -0.60
C VAL A 18 -3.70 -4.12 0.91
N THR A 19 -4.72 -3.62 1.60
CA THR A 19 -4.70 -3.49 3.06
C THR A 19 -4.48 -4.84 3.74
N ASN A 20 -5.17 -5.90 3.31
CA ASN A 20 -4.97 -7.24 3.88
C ASN A 20 -3.57 -7.78 3.61
N ALA A 21 -3.02 -7.59 2.41
CA ALA A 21 -1.66 -8.05 2.09
C ALA A 21 -0.61 -7.39 3.00
N ILE A 22 -0.75 -6.09 3.26
CA ILE A 22 0.15 -5.35 4.14
C ILE A 22 -0.04 -5.76 5.60
N VAL A 23 -1.28 -5.81 6.10
CA VAL A 23 -1.58 -6.17 7.49
C VAL A 23 -1.23 -7.63 7.81
N ALA A 24 -1.32 -8.53 6.82
CA ALA A 24 -0.91 -9.92 6.97
C ALA A 24 0.61 -10.04 7.23
N ALA A 25 1.42 -9.17 6.64
CA ALA A 25 2.86 -9.12 6.91
C ALA A 25 3.21 -8.25 8.13
N TYR A 26 2.45 -7.18 8.34
CA TYR A 26 2.63 -6.18 9.39
C TYR A 26 1.32 -5.97 10.16
N PRO A 27 1.01 -6.80 11.17
CA PRO A 27 -0.25 -6.72 11.89
C PRO A 27 -0.44 -5.40 12.65
N GLU A 28 0.67 -4.71 12.96
CA GLU A 28 0.69 -3.38 13.58
C GLU A 28 0.62 -2.22 12.58
N ALA A 29 0.68 -2.50 11.27
CA ALA A 29 0.65 -1.46 10.25
C ALA A 29 -0.76 -0.90 10.03
N SER A 30 -0.84 0.43 10.02
CA SER A 30 -2.07 1.15 9.65
C SER A 30 -2.02 1.52 8.17
N VAL A 31 -2.97 1.01 7.39
CA VAL A 31 -3.06 1.28 5.94
C VAL A 31 -4.23 2.19 5.65
N ALA A 32 -3.99 3.32 4.99
CA ALA A 32 -5.01 4.21 4.49
C ALA A 32 -4.87 4.35 2.97
N VAL A 33 -5.93 4.06 2.21
CA VAL A 33 -5.91 4.12 0.74
C VAL A 33 -6.82 5.24 0.25
N ASP A 34 -6.26 6.09 -0.60
CA ASP A 34 -6.97 7.15 -1.30
C ASP A 34 -7.09 6.77 -2.79
N LEU A 35 -8.28 6.29 -3.18
CA LEU A 35 -8.55 5.91 -4.57
C LEU A 35 -8.62 7.11 -5.51
N ALA A 36 -9.03 8.28 -5.02
CA ALA A 36 -9.15 9.48 -5.84
C ALA A 36 -7.78 9.99 -6.29
N ALA A 37 -6.78 9.91 -5.41
CA ALA A 37 -5.39 10.26 -5.69
C ALA A 37 -4.52 9.06 -6.13
N GLY A 38 -5.04 7.83 -6.09
CA GLY A 38 -4.26 6.61 -6.38
C GLY A 38 -3.11 6.41 -5.39
N ASN A 39 -3.32 6.76 -4.13
CA ASN A 39 -2.31 6.79 -3.09
C ASN A 39 -2.61 5.76 -1.98
N VAL A 40 -1.57 5.10 -1.48
CA VAL A 40 -1.61 4.20 -0.33
C VAL A 40 -0.66 4.73 0.72
N LYS A 41 -1.18 5.08 1.88
CA LYS A 41 -0.40 5.44 3.07
C LYS A 41 -0.29 4.22 3.97
N VAL A 42 0.91 4.00 4.49
CA VAL A 42 1.19 2.94 5.44
C VAL A 42 1.99 3.51 6.60
N GLU A 43 1.48 3.32 7.80
CA GLU A 43 2.14 3.68 9.06
C GLU A 43 2.50 2.41 9.84
N HIS A 44 3.51 2.49 10.70
CA HIS A 44 4.00 1.34 11.48
C HIS A 44 4.36 0.10 10.63
N ALA A 45 4.69 0.30 9.36
CA ALA A 45 5.31 -0.73 8.54
C ALA A 45 6.84 -0.61 8.59
N GLY A 46 7.51 -1.69 8.22
CA GLY A 46 8.95 -1.73 8.10
C GLY A 46 9.45 -0.92 6.90
N ASP A 47 9.97 -1.61 5.90
CA ASP A 47 10.65 -0.96 4.79
C ASP A 47 9.73 -0.67 3.60
N ALA A 48 9.96 0.46 2.93
CA ALA A 48 9.18 0.85 1.76
C ALA A 48 9.27 -0.18 0.64
N ALA A 49 10.45 -0.78 0.43
CA ALA A 49 10.64 -1.82 -0.56
C ALA A 49 9.81 -3.08 -0.25
N GLN A 50 9.66 -3.43 1.03
CA GLN A 50 8.89 -4.60 1.45
C GLN A 50 7.39 -4.36 1.26
N VAL A 51 6.90 -3.18 1.62
CA VAL A 51 5.50 -2.81 1.41
C VAL A 51 5.16 -2.76 -0.08
N ALA A 52 6.04 -2.19 -0.91
CA ALA A 52 5.83 -2.17 -2.35
C ALA A 52 5.72 -3.59 -2.93
N ARG A 53 6.60 -4.52 -2.50
CA ARG A 53 6.50 -5.93 -2.88
C ARG A 53 5.17 -6.56 -2.50
N LEU A 54 4.67 -6.32 -1.29
CA LEU A 54 3.37 -6.86 -0.85
C LEU A 54 2.21 -6.34 -1.71
N ILE A 55 2.28 -5.08 -2.15
CA ILE A 55 1.29 -4.49 -3.07
C ILE A 55 1.37 -5.18 -4.45
N GLU A 56 2.59 -5.42 -4.95
CA GLU A 56 2.81 -6.15 -6.21
C GLU A 56 2.36 -7.62 -6.14
N GLU A 57 2.59 -8.30 -5.03
CA GLU A 57 2.11 -9.67 -4.80
C GLU A 57 0.59 -9.75 -4.68
N ALA A 58 -0.06 -8.67 -4.23
CA ALA A 58 -1.52 -8.54 -4.28
C ALA A 58 -2.06 -8.30 -5.71
N GLY A 59 -1.18 -8.12 -6.70
CA GLY A 59 -1.52 -7.92 -8.11
C GLY A 59 -1.64 -6.46 -8.54
N TYR A 60 -1.07 -5.52 -7.77
CA TYR A 60 -1.13 -4.09 -8.07
C TYR A 60 0.26 -3.51 -8.33
N LYS A 61 0.37 -2.65 -9.33
CA LYS A 61 1.65 -2.05 -9.68
C LYS A 61 1.91 -0.80 -8.86
N VAL A 62 3.07 -0.73 -8.21
CA VAL A 62 3.52 0.47 -7.51
C VAL A 62 4.30 1.35 -8.50
N SER A 63 3.78 2.54 -8.81
CA SER A 63 4.43 3.49 -9.71
C SER A 63 5.39 4.43 -8.99
N GLY A 64 5.29 4.55 -7.67
CA GLY A 64 6.18 5.40 -6.87
C GLY A 64 6.07 5.08 -5.39
N SER A 65 7.16 5.26 -4.67
CA SER A 65 7.20 5.13 -3.21
C SER A 65 7.97 6.30 -2.63
N SER A 66 7.39 7.00 -1.67
CA SER A 66 8.05 8.07 -0.93
C SER A 66 7.95 7.78 0.56
N ALA A 67 9.11 7.71 1.21
CA ALA A 67 9.21 7.67 2.66
C ALA A 67 9.36 9.11 3.15
N ALA A 68 8.27 9.70 3.67
CA ALA A 68 8.37 10.94 4.41
C ALA A 68 8.87 10.57 5.81
N GLY A 69 10.17 10.83 6.03
CA GLY A 69 10.86 10.74 7.31
C GLY A 69 10.41 11.81 8.29
#